data_AF-A0A6C0JRC0-F1
#
_entry.id   AF-A0A6C0JRC0-F1
#
_cell.length_a   1.000
_cell.length_b   1.000
_cell.length_c   1.000
_cell.angle_alpha   90.00
_cell.angle_beta   90.00
_cell.angle_gamma   90.00
#
_symmetry.space_group_name_H-M   'P 1'
#
loop_
_entity.id
_entity.type
_entity.pdbx_description
1 polymer ?
#
loop_
_entity_poly.entity_id
_entity_poly.type
_entity_poly.pdbx_seq_one_letter_code
_entity_poly.pdbx_strand_id
1 'polypeptide(L)'
;MNEFNNIQNKNLLIKASINMLKDKLNITLSHNDENFKKTFDNIFETLFNKYKDNTIELKKINTFFLNNIKNAYQNNNNIIKKEQHIDKEPEKENKLNDDYLDIKIKELEEIRSIVPDYDNIDVYNNNISKKNIDDNNEKTNESSTLPTSIINYNNIVNTKAYKSFVISSINRDWILKQNRNNIDISLNLDIDYKIYNYIPDKLLMPSFLSLLTPLIKMKITASSNEYYYNFICSEKNKNWDTWTSLDEFEFNLNNKNLNLIFYDINNDLIDLGYDNIKIISYNKETKNDYNYFKLFLNKNLNIFNNFNIYENIIINANNKLIKQNVYNIDNNNNNSIYIIDFKKEINNLENTTILKYNDQFTLIIKYYIK
;
A
#
# COMPACT_ATOMS: atom_id res chain seq x y z
N MET A 1 -4.64 -34.98 19.66
CA MET A 1 -3.72 -35.38 18.56
C MET A 1 -3.84 -36.84 18.11
N ASN A 2 -4.16 -37.80 18.99
CA ASN A 2 -4.39 -39.20 18.58
C ASN A 2 -5.54 -39.33 17.56
N GLU A 3 -6.58 -38.51 17.67
CA GLU A 3 -7.68 -38.46 16.69
C GLU A 3 -7.26 -37.87 15.33
N PHE A 4 -6.35 -36.90 15.32
CA PHE A 4 -5.82 -36.33 14.08
C PHE A 4 -4.97 -37.34 13.31
N ASN A 5 -4.15 -38.10 14.04
CA ASN A 5 -3.30 -39.20 13.51
C ASN A 5 -4.07 -40.51 13.25
N ASN A 6 -5.38 -40.54 13.45
CA ASN A 6 -6.19 -41.72 13.14
C ASN A 6 -6.22 -41.94 11.62
N ILE A 7 -6.00 -43.18 11.19
CA ILE A 7 -6.06 -43.63 9.79
C ILE A 7 -7.37 -43.22 9.10
N GLN A 8 -8.50 -43.28 9.82
CA GLN A 8 -9.80 -42.86 9.29
C GLN A 8 -9.81 -41.35 8.98
N ASN A 9 -9.26 -40.53 9.87
CA ASN A 9 -9.15 -39.08 9.65
C ASN A 9 -8.15 -38.76 8.53
N LYS A 10 -7.01 -39.47 8.45
CA LYS A 10 -6.03 -39.32 7.37
C LYS A 10 -6.66 -39.61 6.00
N ASN A 11 -7.45 -40.69 5.89
CA ASN A 11 -8.16 -41.04 4.65
C ASN A 11 -9.23 -40.01 4.27
N LEU A 12 -9.94 -39.45 5.26
CA LEU A 12 -10.90 -38.36 5.03
C LEU A 12 -10.20 -37.11 4.51
N LEU A 13 -9.07 -36.73 5.10
CA LEU A 13 -8.29 -35.58 4.67
C LEU A 13 -7.73 -35.75 3.25
N ILE A 14 -7.28 -36.95 2.87
CA ILE A 14 -6.85 -37.24 1.49
C ILE A 14 -8.00 -37.00 0.50
N LYS A 15 -9.17 -37.59 0.75
CA LYS A 15 -10.35 -37.42 -0.12
C LYS A 15 -10.81 -35.97 -0.19
N ALA A 16 -10.89 -35.30 0.97
CA ALA A 16 -11.28 -33.90 1.06
C ALA A 16 -10.29 -32.99 0.34
N SER A 17 -8.99 -33.28 0.42
CA SER A 17 -7.93 -32.51 -0.27
C SER A 17 -8.05 -32.64 -1.78
N ILE A 18 -8.21 -33.87 -2.30
CA ILE A 18 -8.35 -34.11 -3.74
C ILE A 18 -9.61 -33.42 -4.29
N ASN A 19 -10.74 -33.57 -3.61
CA ASN A 19 -11.98 -32.91 -4.01
C ASN A 19 -11.83 -31.38 -3.96
N MET A 20 -11.25 -30.84 -2.89
CA MET A 20 -11.03 -29.39 -2.75
C MET A 20 -10.10 -28.84 -3.84
N LEU A 21 -9.03 -29.54 -4.19
CA LEU A 21 -8.11 -29.11 -5.25
C LEU A 21 -8.78 -29.16 -6.63
N LYS A 22 -9.62 -30.16 -6.87
CA LYS A 22 -10.45 -30.24 -8.08
C LYS A 22 -11.46 -29.09 -8.13
N ASP A 23 -12.26 -28.90 -7.08
CA ASP A 23 -13.37 -27.95 -7.08
C ASP A 23 -12.90 -26.49 -7.04
N LYS A 24 -11.84 -26.19 -6.28
CA LYS A 24 -11.39 -24.81 -6.05
C LYS A 24 -10.25 -24.38 -6.97
N LEU A 25 -9.42 -25.30 -7.46
CA LEU A 25 -8.23 -24.97 -8.26
C LEU A 25 -8.21 -25.65 -9.64
N ASN A 26 -9.26 -26.43 -9.97
CA ASN A 26 -9.36 -27.22 -11.20
C ASN A 26 -8.19 -28.19 -11.42
N ILE A 27 -7.60 -28.71 -10.34
CA ILE A 27 -6.50 -29.68 -10.38
C ILE A 27 -7.07 -31.08 -10.23
N THR A 28 -6.89 -31.94 -11.24
CA THR A 28 -7.32 -33.33 -11.18
C THR A 28 -6.13 -34.21 -10.79
N LEU A 29 -6.16 -34.76 -9.57
CA LEU A 29 -5.13 -35.67 -9.05
C LEU A 29 -5.68 -37.10 -8.98
N SER A 30 -4.85 -38.07 -9.33
CA SER A 30 -5.12 -39.48 -9.04
C SER A 30 -4.81 -39.79 -7.57
N HIS A 31 -5.51 -40.74 -6.96
CA HIS A 31 -5.21 -41.22 -5.60
C HIS A 31 -3.76 -41.74 -5.42
N ASN A 32 -3.07 -42.04 -6.52
CA ASN A 32 -1.69 -42.52 -6.53
C ASN A 32 -0.65 -41.48 -6.93
N ASP A 33 -0.99 -40.20 -6.98
CA ASP A 33 -0.02 -39.14 -7.29
C ASP A 33 1.06 -39.03 -6.20
N GLU A 34 2.32 -39.31 -6.57
CA GLU A 34 3.46 -39.33 -5.65
C GLU A 34 3.80 -37.93 -5.11
N ASN A 35 3.66 -36.89 -5.93
CA ASN A 35 3.92 -35.52 -5.52
C ASN A 35 2.87 -35.03 -4.51
N PHE A 36 1.62 -35.43 -4.70
CA PHE A 36 0.55 -35.20 -3.75
C PHE A 36 0.80 -35.92 -2.44
N LYS A 37 1.14 -37.21 -2.46
CA LYS A 37 1.43 -37.97 -1.23
C LYS A 37 2.58 -37.35 -0.45
N LYS A 38 3.67 -36.97 -1.12
CA LYS A 38 4.81 -36.30 -0.48
C LYS A 38 4.44 -34.96 0.15
N THR A 39 3.67 -34.14 -0.56
CA THR A 39 3.19 -32.85 -0.05
C THR A 39 2.23 -33.03 1.13
N PHE A 40 1.34 -34.02 1.03
CA PHE A 40 0.41 -34.40 2.07
C PHE A 40 1.15 -34.80 3.35
N ASP A 41 2.08 -35.75 3.27
CA ASP A 41 2.79 -36.27 4.45
C ASP A 41 3.66 -35.18 5.10
N ASN A 42 4.35 -34.34 4.32
CA ASN A 42 5.12 -33.23 4.85
C ASN A 42 4.27 -32.23 5.66
N ILE A 43 3.12 -31.82 5.11
CA ILE A 43 2.21 -30.88 5.80
C ILE A 43 1.59 -31.55 7.02
N PHE A 44 1.28 -32.84 6.92
CA PHE A 44 0.69 -33.63 7.99
C PHE A 44 1.65 -33.73 9.18
N GLU A 45 2.90 -34.10 8.94
CA GLU A 45 3.94 -34.17 9.98
C GLU A 45 4.23 -32.79 10.59
N THR A 46 4.28 -31.74 9.77
CA THR A 46 4.51 -30.37 10.26
C THR A 46 3.42 -29.95 11.24
N LEU A 47 2.14 -30.16 10.90
CA LEU A 47 1.03 -29.82 11.78
C LEU A 47 0.95 -30.76 12.99
N PHE A 48 1.27 -32.04 12.82
CA PHE A 48 1.32 -32.99 13.91
C PHE A 48 2.35 -32.58 14.96
N ASN A 49 3.56 -32.22 14.54
CA ASN A 49 4.64 -31.79 15.42
C ASN A 49 4.34 -30.43 16.07
N LYS A 50 3.80 -29.47 15.31
CA LYS A 50 3.48 -28.13 15.82
C LYS A 50 2.44 -28.14 16.94
N TYR A 51 1.48 -29.06 16.89
CA TYR A 51 0.35 -29.11 17.81
C TYR A 51 0.34 -30.35 18.69
N LYS A 52 1.47 -31.06 18.78
CA LYS A 52 1.60 -32.32 19.54
C LYS A 52 1.21 -32.14 21.01
N ASP A 53 1.63 -31.03 21.60
CA ASP A 53 1.45 -30.71 23.03
C ASP A 53 0.28 -29.75 23.31
N ASN A 54 -0.47 -29.37 22.26
CA ASN A 54 -1.57 -28.41 22.36
C ASN A 54 -2.94 -29.10 22.30
N THR A 55 -3.88 -28.66 23.13
CA THR A 55 -5.29 -29.09 23.07
C THR A 55 -6.02 -28.35 21.96
N ILE A 56 -5.92 -28.86 20.73
CA ILE A 56 -6.66 -28.32 19.57
C ILE A 56 -7.78 -29.29 19.15
N GLU A 57 -8.96 -28.72 18.90
CA GLU A 57 -10.10 -29.44 18.35
C GLU A 57 -9.77 -30.03 16.96
N LEU A 58 -10.15 -31.30 16.75
CA LEU A 58 -9.89 -32.03 15.50
C LEU A 58 -10.38 -31.28 14.25
N LYS A 59 -11.54 -30.61 14.34
CA LYS A 59 -12.13 -29.83 13.24
C LYS A 59 -11.23 -28.65 12.84
N LYS A 60 -10.63 -27.97 13.81
CA LYS A 60 -9.75 -26.81 13.57
C LYS A 60 -8.46 -27.25 12.88
N ILE A 61 -7.81 -28.29 13.38
CA ILE A 61 -6.57 -28.80 12.77
C ILE A 61 -6.79 -29.40 11.38
N ASN A 62 -7.93 -30.07 11.14
CA ASN A 62 -8.31 -30.54 9.80
C ASN A 62 -8.50 -29.37 8.82
N THR A 63 -9.09 -28.26 9.28
CA THR A 63 -9.26 -27.05 8.46
C THR A 63 -7.91 -26.41 8.13
N PHE A 64 -7.01 -26.31 9.10
CA PHE A 64 -5.64 -25.84 8.86
C PHE A 64 -4.88 -26.73 7.88
N PHE A 65 -5.05 -28.05 8.00
CA PHE A 65 -4.44 -29.00 7.09
C PHE A 65 -4.88 -28.76 5.64
N LEU A 66 -6.19 -28.70 5.38
CA LEU A 66 -6.73 -28.48 4.04
C LEU A 66 -6.29 -27.13 3.46
N ASN A 67 -6.26 -26.07 4.26
CA ASN A 67 -5.78 -24.77 3.80
C ASN A 67 -4.30 -24.79 3.40
N ASN A 68 -3.43 -25.48 4.15
CA ASN A 68 -2.02 -25.60 3.79
C ASN A 68 -1.83 -26.39 2.50
N ILE A 69 -2.60 -27.45 2.28
CA ILE A 69 -2.61 -28.20 1.02
C ILE A 69 -3.04 -27.30 -0.15
N LYS A 70 -4.12 -26.54 0.03
CA LYS A 70 -4.59 -25.58 -0.99
C LYS A 70 -3.50 -24.59 -1.36
N ASN A 71 -2.83 -24.00 -0.37
CA ASN A 71 -1.80 -22.99 -0.58
C ASN A 71 -0.57 -23.57 -1.29
N ALA A 72 -0.13 -24.77 -0.93
CA ALA A 72 0.99 -25.44 -1.58
C ALA A 72 0.75 -25.59 -3.10
N TYR A 73 -0.46 -25.93 -3.50
CA TYR A 73 -0.84 -26.09 -4.90
C TYR A 73 -1.19 -24.77 -5.60
N GLN A 74 -1.72 -23.77 -4.90
CA GLN A 74 -1.92 -22.42 -5.45
C GLN A 74 -0.58 -21.77 -5.82
N ASN A 75 0.43 -21.92 -4.97
CA ASN A 75 1.76 -21.35 -5.21
C ASN A 75 2.47 -22.07 -6.37
N ASN A 76 2.29 -23.38 -6.52
CA ASN A 76 2.84 -24.13 -7.65
C ASN A 76 2.10 -23.86 -8.98
N ASN A 77 0.76 -23.68 -8.97
CA ASN A 77 0.00 -23.37 -10.19
C ASN A 77 0.27 -21.97 -10.75
N ASN A 78 0.70 -21.01 -9.92
CA ASN A 78 1.11 -19.68 -10.40
C ASN A 78 2.40 -19.71 -11.22
N ILE A 79 3.18 -20.79 -11.13
CA ILE A 79 4.38 -21.01 -11.95
C ILE A 79 3.99 -21.58 -13.32
N ILE A 80 2.98 -22.47 -13.39
CA ILE A 80 2.53 -23.11 -14.64
C ILE A 80 1.64 -22.19 -15.49
N LYS A 81 0.85 -21.29 -14.87
CA LYS A 81 -0.02 -20.34 -15.60
C LYS A 81 0.73 -19.22 -16.35
N LYS A 82 2.06 -19.10 -16.21
CA LYS A 82 2.86 -18.12 -16.97
C LYS A 82 3.25 -18.58 -18.38
N GLU A 83 3.02 -19.84 -18.75
CA GLU A 83 3.45 -20.35 -20.07
C GLU A 83 2.34 -20.54 -21.10
N GLN A 84 1.06 -20.27 -20.78
CA GLN A 84 -0.02 -20.39 -21.76
C GLN A 84 -1.00 -19.21 -21.66
N HIS A 85 -0.78 -18.20 -22.50
CA HIS A 85 -1.82 -17.22 -22.85
C HIS A 85 -2.69 -17.79 -23.97
N ILE A 86 -4.02 -17.62 -23.88
CA ILE A 86 -4.90 -16.88 -24.83
C ILE A 86 -6.39 -17.10 -24.48
N ASP A 87 -7.13 -15.98 -24.52
CA ASP A 87 -8.59 -15.73 -24.66
C ASP A 87 -9.62 -15.83 -23.49
N LYS A 88 -10.11 -14.62 -23.13
CA LYS A 88 -11.50 -14.13 -22.83
C LYS A 88 -12.41 -14.85 -21.83
N GLU A 89 -12.70 -14.21 -20.68
CA GLU A 89 -13.89 -13.40 -20.29
C GLU A 89 -13.80 -13.06 -18.78
N PRO A 90 -14.54 -12.06 -18.24
CA PRO A 90 -14.33 -11.59 -16.87
C PRO A 90 -15.07 -12.47 -15.85
N GLU A 91 -14.33 -13.22 -15.03
CA GLU A 91 -14.91 -13.91 -13.88
C GLU A 91 -15.03 -12.97 -12.67
N LYS A 92 -16.21 -13.03 -12.05
CA LYS A 92 -16.64 -12.28 -10.86
C LYS A 92 -15.68 -12.51 -9.69
N GLU A 93 -15.38 -11.42 -8.99
CA GLU A 93 -14.66 -11.41 -7.71
C GLU A 93 -15.30 -12.36 -6.69
N ASN A 94 -14.55 -13.38 -6.29
CA ASN A 94 -14.86 -14.17 -5.10
C ASN A 94 -14.60 -13.29 -3.86
N LYS A 95 -15.68 -12.87 -3.20
CA LYS A 95 -15.62 -12.30 -1.84
C LYS A 95 -14.91 -13.27 -0.90
N LEU A 96 -13.92 -12.77 -0.16
CA LEU A 96 -13.34 -13.50 0.97
C LEU A 96 -14.44 -13.78 2.01
N ASN A 97 -14.42 -14.98 2.59
CA ASN A 97 -15.40 -15.44 3.56
C ASN A 97 -15.16 -14.73 4.90
N ASP A 98 -16.12 -13.94 5.38
CA ASP A 98 -16.02 -13.09 6.59
C ASP A 98 -15.60 -13.88 7.85
N ASP A 99 -15.97 -15.16 7.93
CA ASP A 99 -15.55 -16.08 9.00
C ASP A 99 -14.01 -16.22 9.13
N TYR A 100 -13.26 -16.05 8.04
CA TYR A 100 -11.79 -16.13 8.06
C TYR A 100 -11.15 -14.87 8.67
N LEU A 101 -11.77 -13.71 8.46
CA LEU A 101 -11.31 -12.43 9.00
C LEU A 101 -11.47 -12.42 10.52
N ASP A 102 -12.61 -12.87 11.03
CA ASP A 102 -12.87 -12.92 12.48
C ASP A 102 -11.94 -13.90 13.21
N ILE A 103 -11.59 -15.02 12.57
CA ILE A 103 -10.63 -15.98 13.13
C ILE A 103 -9.22 -15.39 13.16
N LYS A 104 -8.80 -14.68 12.10
CA LYS A 104 -7.49 -14.02 12.03
C LYS A 104 -7.35 -12.94 13.10
N ILE A 105 -8.42 -12.20 13.37
CA ILE A 105 -8.46 -11.15 14.39
C ILE A 105 -8.29 -11.76 15.78
N LYS A 106 -9.01 -12.85 16.09
CA LYS A 106 -8.85 -13.54 17.39
C LYS A 106 -7.46 -14.12 17.61
N GLU A 107 -6.84 -14.74 16.60
CA GLU A 107 -5.46 -15.24 16.70
C GLU A 107 -4.47 -14.10 16.99
N LEU A 108 -4.65 -12.93 16.39
CA LEU A 108 -3.78 -11.76 16.61
C LEU A 108 -4.02 -11.11 17.97
N GLU A 109 -5.25 -11.15 18.50
CA GLU A 109 -5.55 -10.73 19.87
C GLU A 109 -4.95 -11.66 20.92
N GLU A 110 -4.95 -12.98 20.68
CA GLU A 110 -4.27 -13.96 21.55
C GLU A 110 -2.74 -13.79 21.52
N ILE A 111 -2.16 -13.39 20.39
CA ILE A 111 -0.72 -13.07 20.31
C ILE A 111 -0.42 -11.75 21.05
N ARG A 112 -1.35 -10.77 21.02
CA ARG A 112 -1.22 -9.49 21.73
C ARG A 112 -1.40 -9.62 23.25
N SER A 113 -2.12 -10.64 23.74
CA SER A 113 -2.31 -10.86 25.18
C SER A 113 -1.12 -11.55 25.86
N ILE A 114 -0.12 -11.99 25.10
CA ILE A 114 1.15 -12.46 25.64
C ILE A 114 2.03 -11.23 25.94
N VAL A 115 1.92 -10.75 27.18
CA VAL A 115 2.90 -9.81 27.75
C VAL A 115 4.22 -10.56 27.91
N PRO A 116 5.36 -10.05 27.40
CA PRO A 116 6.65 -10.66 27.68
C PRO A 116 6.95 -10.48 29.17
N ASP A 117 7.18 -11.60 29.87
CA ASP A 117 7.58 -11.62 31.27
C ASP A 117 9.03 -11.13 31.37
N TYR A 118 9.21 -9.86 31.74
CA TYR A 118 10.53 -9.24 31.92
C TYR A 118 11.07 -9.37 33.35
N ASP A 119 10.41 -10.10 34.24
CA ASP A 119 10.77 -10.18 35.67
C ASP A 119 11.81 -11.27 36.01
N ASN A 120 12.66 -11.68 35.06
CA ASN A 120 13.80 -12.58 35.34
C ASN A 120 15.10 -12.16 34.66
N ILE A 121 15.48 -10.88 34.82
CA ILE A 121 16.86 -10.44 34.62
C ILE A 121 17.38 -9.82 35.92
N ASP A 122 17.56 -10.68 36.93
CA ASP A 122 18.38 -10.38 38.10
C ASP A 122 19.19 -11.63 38.48
N VAL A 123 20.22 -11.92 37.68
CA VAL A 123 21.37 -12.72 38.14
C VAL A 123 22.65 -12.12 37.54
N TYR A 124 23.58 -11.77 38.43
CA TYR A 124 24.93 -11.19 38.21
C TYR A 124 25.04 -9.65 38.07
N ASN A 125 25.05 -8.95 39.20
CA ASN A 125 26.33 -8.66 39.85
C ASN A 125 26.15 -8.09 41.26
N ASN A 126 26.74 -8.79 42.21
CA ASN A 126 26.87 -8.40 43.60
C ASN A 126 27.86 -7.24 43.80
N ASN A 127 27.57 -6.48 44.86
CA ASN A 127 28.47 -5.67 45.68
C ASN A 127 28.87 -4.28 45.14
N ILE A 128 28.35 -3.23 45.79
CA ILE A 128 29.14 -2.28 46.58
C ILE A 128 28.24 -1.57 47.62
N SER A 129 28.53 -1.89 48.88
CA SER A 129 28.38 -1.14 50.15
C SER A 129 27.11 -0.35 50.51
N LYS A 130 26.51 -0.80 51.62
CA LYS A 130 25.74 -0.02 52.61
C LYS A 130 26.51 1.20 53.15
N LYS A 131 25.80 2.31 53.38
CA LYS A 131 25.72 2.97 54.70
C LYS A 131 24.55 3.97 54.78
N ASN A 132 23.78 3.83 55.86
CA ASN A 132 22.69 4.69 56.31
C ASN A 132 23.18 6.10 56.70
N ILE A 133 22.28 7.09 56.71
CA ILE A 133 21.82 7.83 57.92
C ILE A 133 20.77 8.91 57.51
N ASP A 134 19.58 8.74 58.07
CA ASP A 134 18.56 9.65 58.63
C ASP A 134 18.40 11.13 58.20
N ASP A 135 17.12 11.45 57.94
CA ASP A 135 16.31 12.62 58.32
C ASP A 135 16.87 14.04 58.14
N ASN A 136 16.25 14.81 57.22
CA ASN A 136 15.25 15.84 57.58
C ASN A 136 14.68 16.57 56.36
N ASN A 137 13.36 16.75 56.39
CA ASN A 137 12.54 17.82 55.79
C ASN A 137 13.14 18.68 54.66
N GLU A 138 12.49 18.63 53.47
CA GLU A 138 11.80 19.82 52.95
C GLU A 138 10.87 19.48 51.78
N LYS A 139 9.77 20.23 51.74
CA LYS A 139 8.64 20.11 50.82
C LYS A 139 9.05 20.40 49.38
N THR A 140 8.69 19.52 48.45
CA THR A 140 8.30 19.92 47.09
C THR A 140 7.24 18.99 46.55
N ASN A 141 6.16 19.60 46.04
CA ASN A 141 5.03 18.96 45.40
C ASN A 141 5.49 18.31 44.09
N GLU A 142 5.26 17.01 43.94
CA GLU A 142 5.11 16.38 42.62
C GLU A 142 4.37 15.05 42.83
N SER A 143 3.03 15.11 42.75
CA SER A 143 2.22 13.89 42.68
C SER A 143 2.48 13.22 41.34
N SER A 144 3.23 12.13 41.37
CA SER A 144 3.33 11.15 40.29
C SER A 144 1.97 10.50 40.05
N THR A 145 1.10 11.16 39.31
CA THR A 145 -0.05 10.50 38.68
C THR A 145 0.42 9.90 37.36
N LEU A 146 0.63 8.59 37.38
CA LEU A 146 0.62 7.75 36.18
C LEU A 146 -0.54 8.20 35.28
N PRO A 147 -0.36 8.32 33.95
CA PRO A 147 -1.47 8.59 33.05
C PRO A 147 -2.34 7.33 32.99
N THR A 148 -3.33 7.23 33.88
CA THR A 148 -4.46 6.32 33.72
C THR A 148 -5.28 6.81 32.55
N SER A 149 -5.12 6.17 31.39
CA SER A 149 -6.04 6.30 30.27
C SER A 149 -7.42 5.80 30.73
N ILE A 150 -8.29 6.72 31.16
CA ILE A 150 -9.71 6.44 31.34
C ILE A 150 -10.28 6.29 29.93
N ILE A 151 -10.43 5.04 29.47
CA ILE A 151 -11.17 4.72 28.26
C ILE A 151 -12.63 5.03 28.58
N ASN A 152 -13.10 6.19 28.13
CA ASN A 152 -14.48 6.60 28.25
C ASN A 152 -15.28 5.85 27.18
N TYR A 153 -15.93 4.73 27.53
CA TYR A 153 -16.88 4.04 26.67
C TYR A 153 -18.20 4.81 26.58
N ASN A 154 -18.13 6.06 26.11
CA ASN A 154 -19.30 6.75 25.59
C ASN A 154 -19.25 6.64 24.07
N ASN A 155 -19.56 5.44 23.56
CA ASN A 155 -19.89 5.23 22.15
C ASN A 155 -21.26 5.84 21.85
N ILE A 156 -21.32 7.17 21.86
CA ILE A 156 -22.27 7.88 21.02
C ILE A 156 -21.68 7.75 19.62
N VAL A 157 -22.19 6.80 18.84
CA VAL A 157 -21.92 6.76 17.40
C VAL A 157 -22.63 7.95 16.78
N ASN A 158 -22.05 9.13 16.95
CA ASN A 158 -22.32 10.25 16.06
C ASN A 158 -21.77 9.83 14.71
N THR A 159 -22.63 9.28 13.85
CA THR A 159 -22.29 9.05 12.45
C THR A 159 -22.06 10.41 11.80
N LYS A 160 -20.82 10.91 11.87
CA LYS A 160 -20.40 12.11 11.16
C LYS A 160 -20.60 11.85 9.67
N ALA A 161 -21.40 12.69 9.01
CA ALA A 161 -21.59 12.62 7.57
C ALA A 161 -20.35 13.22 6.89
N TYR A 162 -19.44 12.35 6.44
CA TYR A 162 -18.21 12.78 5.78
C TYR A 162 -18.46 13.12 4.31
N LYS A 163 -17.86 14.22 3.86
CA LYS A 163 -17.59 14.50 2.44
C LYS A 163 -16.09 14.30 2.19
N SER A 164 -15.69 14.21 0.94
CA SER A 164 -14.28 14.07 0.57
C SER A 164 -13.92 14.98 -0.60
N PHE A 165 -12.68 15.47 -0.59
CA PHE A 165 -12.08 16.08 -1.77
C PHE A 165 -10.72 15.46 -2.06
N VAL A 166 -10.25 15.68 -3.27
CA VAL A 166 -9.05 15.06 -3.80
C VAL A 166 -8.03 16.15 -4.13
N ILE A 167 -6.83 15.98 -3.60
CA ILE A 167 -5.65 16.75 -3.97
C ILE A 167 -4.82 15.88 -4.89
N SER A 168 -4.45 16.39 -6.06
CA SER A 168 -3.51 15.71 -6.95
C SER A 168 -2.33 16.61 -7.24
N SER A 169 -1.13 16.04 -7.16
CA SER A 169 0.13 16.72 -7.49
C SER A 169 0.19 17.20 -8.94
N ILE A 170 -0.62 16.65 -9.83
CA ILE A 170 -0.73 17.09 -11.24
C ILE A 170 -1.28 18.51 -11.38
N ASN A 171 -2.05 18.97 -10.40
CA ASN A 171 -2.70 20.29 -10.43
C ASN A 171 -1.76 21.43 -10.00
N ARG A 172 -0.52 21.11 -9.60
CA ARG A 172 0.50 22.13 -9.30
C ARG A 172 1.02 22.74 -10.60
N ASP A 173 1.62 23.93 -10.49
CA ASP A 173 2.41 24.49 -11.58
C ASP A 173 3.74 23.74 -11.70
N TRP A 174 3.73 22.63 -12.42
CA TRP A 174 4.88 21.75 -12.61
C TRP A 174 5.94 22.31 -13.56
N ILE A 175 5.67 23.42 -14.23
CA ILE A 175 6.64 24.13 -15.07
C ILE A 175 7.61 24.91 -14.17
N LEU A 176 7.05 25.66 -13.20
CA LEU A 176 7.82 26.44 -12.22
C LEU A 176 8.27 25.60 -11.02
N LYS A 177 7.41 24.71 -10.53
CA LYS A 177 7.65 23.82 -9.37
C LYS A 177 7.79 22.37 -9.82
N GLN A 178 8.96 22.05 -10.35
CA GLN A 178 9.23 20.76 -11.00
C GLN A 178 9.25 19.59 -10.03
N ASN A 179 9.71 19.80 -8.79
CA ASN A 179 9.74 18.77 -7.77
C ASN A 179 8.32 18.23 -7.51
N ARG A 180 8.18 16.90 -7.48
CA ARG A 180 6.91 16.21 -7.18
C ARG A 180 6.66 16.10 -5.68
N ASN A 181 7.68 16.27 -4.84
CA ASN A 181 7.56 16.41 -3.39
C ASN A 181 7.67 17.89 -2.97
N ASN A 182 7.28 18.20 -1.73
CA ASN A 182 7.23 19.55 -1.17
C ASN A 182 6.40 20.51 -2.06
N ILE A 183 5.10 20.23 -2.12
CA ILE A 183 4.20 20.95 -3.03
C ILE A 183 3.29 21.91 -2.26
N ASP A 184 3.13 23.10 -2.81
CA ASP A 184 2.12 24.07 -2.36
C ASP A 184 0.89 23.97 -3.25
N ILE A 185 -0.27 23.82 -2.63
CA ILE A 185 -1.56 23.66 -3.30
C ILE A 185 -2.52 24.70 -2.75
N SER A 186 -3.18 25.43 -3.66
CA SER A 186 -4.38 26.19 -3.32
C SER A 186 -5.59 25.32 -3.56
N LEU A 187 -6.29 24.95 -2.49
CA LEU A 187 -7.61 24.36 -2.55
C LEU A 187 -8.57 25.36 -3.21
N ASN A 188 -9.47 24.85 -4.04
CA ASN A 188 -10.55 25.62 -4.65
C ASN A 188 -11.88 24.96 -4.31
N LEU A 189 -12.13 24.82 -3.00
CA LEU A 189 -13.39 24.33 -2.47
C LEU A 189 -14.28 25.52 -2.18
N ASP A 190 -15.52 25.46 -2.63
CA ASP A 190 -16.56 26.45 -2.33
C ASP A 190 -17.17 26.17 -0.94
N ILE A 191 -16.32 26.21 0.08
CA ILE A 191 -16.68 25.96 1.50
C ILE A 191 -15.94 26.94 2.41
N ASP A 192 -16.55 27.26 3.56
CA ASP A 192 -15.82 27.96 4.63
C ASP A 192 -14.90 26.98 5.36
N TYR A 193 -13.61 27.08 5.10
CA TYR A 193 -12.60 26.17 5.67
C TYR A 193 -12.60 26.13 7.21
N LYS A 194 -13.04 27.20 7.88
CA LYS A 194 -12.95 27.31 9.34
C LYS A 194 -13.97 26.47 10.08
N ILE A 195 -15.10 26.15 9.45
CA ILE A 195 -16.20 25.40 10.09
C ILE A 195 -16.10 23.88 9.91
N TYR A 196 -15.13 23.39 9.14
CA TYR A 196 -14.91 21.97 8.90
C TYR A 196 -13.66 21.46 9.61
N ASN A 197 -13.70 20.20 9.99
CA ASN A 197 -12.52 19.41 10.36
C ASN A 197 -12.10 18.54 9.18
N TYR A 198 -10.80 18.29 9.06
CA TYR A 198 -10.20 17.58 7.93
C TYR A 198 -9.36 16.40 8.42
N ILE A 199 -9.47 15.27 7.72
CA ILE A 199 -8.75 14.03 8.04
C ILE A 199 -8.18 13.45 6.75
N PRO A 200 -6.86 13.27 6.63
CA PRO A 200 -6.26 12.51 5.55
C PRO A 200 -6.77 11.06 5.58
N ASP A 201 -7.34 10.58 4.48
CA ASP A 201 -7.94 9.25 4.42
C ASP A 201 -7.03 8.27 3.70
N LYS A 202 -6.81 8.51 2.41
CA LYS A 202 -6.01 7.66 1.54
C LYS A 202 -5.01 8.48 0.75
N LEU A 203 -3.84 7.91 0.57
CA LEU A 203 -2.77 8.47 -0.23
C LEU A 203 -2.43 7.48 -1.35
N LEU A 204 -2.60 7.88 -2.59
CA LEU A 204 -2.21 7.13 -3.77
C LEU A 204 -0.84 7.61 -4.22
N MET A 205 0.15 6.72 -4.19
CA MET A 205 1.54 7.02 -4.54
C MET A 205 2.01 6.12 -5.68
N PRO A 206 3.01 6.54 -6.48
CA PRO A 206 3.61 5.69 -7.50
C PRO A 206 4.06 4.34 -6.92
N SER A 207 3.82 3.25 -7.64
CA SER A 207 4.02 1.87 -7.14
C SER A 207 5.47 1.54 -6.78
N PHE A 208 6.45 2.26 -7.32
CA PHE A 208 7.85 2.08 -6.94
C PHE A 208 8.10 2.43 -5.47
N LEU A 209 7.27 3.30 -4.87
CA LEU A 209 7.55 3.84 -3.54
C LEU A 209 7.43 2.79 -2.43
N SER A 210 6.52 1.82 -2.57
CA SER A 210 6.40 0.70 -1.62
C SER A 210 7.56 -0.29 -1.67
N LEU A 211 8.45 -0.16 -2.66
CA LEU A 211 9.72 -0.89 -2.73
C LEU A 211 10.85 -0.13 -2.02
N LEU A 212 10.72 1.19 -1.84
CA LEU A 212 11.75 2.04 -1.25
C LEU A 212 11.56 2.20 0.26
N THR A 213 10.33 2.37 0.72
CA THR A 213 10.02 2.56 2.14
C THR A 213 8.75 1.79 2.53
N PRO A 214 8.69 1.17 3.72
CA PRO A 214 7.47 0.55 4.22
C PRO A 214 6.47 1.56 4.80
N LEU A 215 6.93 2.78 5.09
CA LEU A 215 6.15 3.81 5.77
C LEU A 215 6.43 5.19 5.15
N ILE A 216 5.38 5.99 5.01
CA ILE A 216 5.47 7.38 4.56
C ILE A 216 4.99 8.28 5.67
N LYS A 217 5.82 9.23 6.09
CA LYS A 217 5.44 10.30 6.98
C LYS A 217 5.12 11.55 6.16
N MET A 218 3.87 11.99 6.19
CA MET A 218 3.42 13.22 5.54
C MET A 218 3.38 14.37 6.55
N LYS A 219 4.05 15.47 6.24
CA LYS A 219 3.83 16.77 6.89
C LYS A 219 2.82 17.58 6.08
N ILE A 220 1.75 18.00 6.73
CA ILE A 220 0.80 18.99 6.21
C ILE A 220 1.04 20.30 6.96
N THR A 221 1.39 21.36 6.23
CA THR A 221 1.40 22.71 6.79
C THR A 221 0.16 23.46 6.31
N ALA A 222 -0.70 23.82 7.26
CA ALA A 222 -1.93 24.57 7.03
C ALA A 222 -1.83 25.90 7.77
N SER A 223 -1.70 27.00 7.03
CA SER A 223 -1.45 28.33 7.61
C SER A 223 -0.17 28.36 8.47
N SER A 224 -0.28 28.42 9.80
CA SER A 224 0.85 28.42 10.74
C SER A 224 1.08 27.08 11.43
N ASN A 225 0.19 26.11 11.25
CA ASN A 225 0.21 24.85 11.98
C ASN A 225 0.79 23.74 11.11
N GLU A 226 1.55 22.85 11.75
CA GLU A 226 2.09 21.64 11.12
C GLU A 226 1.43 20.40 11.74
N TYR A 227 1.07 19.46 10.88
CA TYR A 227 0.44 18.19 11.25
C TYR A 227 1.22 17.05 10.59
N TYR A 228 1.42 15.95 11.30
CA TYR A 228 2.25 14.83 10.84
C TYR A 228 1.46 13.53 10.82
N TYR A 229 1.27 12.94 9.65
CA TYR A 229 0.50 11.72 9.45
C TYR A 229 1.38 10.61 8.91
N ASN A 230 1.26 9.42 9.47
CA ASN A 230 1.96 8.23 9.05
C ASN A 230 1.05 7.36 8.18
N PHE A 231 1.58 6.89 7.07
CA PHE A 231 0.87 6.06 6.10
C PHE A 231 1.58 4.73 5.92
N ILE A 232 0.80 3.67 5.81
CA ILE A 232 1.28 2.33 5.44
C ILE A 232 0.66 1.88 4.12
N CYS A 233 1.41 1.14 3.33
CA CYS A 233 0.93 0.59 2.07
C CYS A 233 -0.12 -0.48 2.35
N SER A 234 -1.36 -0.18 1.98
CA SER A 234 -2.53 -1.07 2.17
C SER A 234 -2.75 -1.99 0.97
N GLU A 235 -2.55 -1.48 -0.26
CA GLU A 235 -2.79 -2.22 -1.50
C GLU A 235 -1.70 -1.88 -2.50
N LYS A 236 -1.14 -2.92 -3.13
CA LYS A 236 -0.17 -2.78 -4.21
C LYS A 236 -0.86 -2.89 -5.56
N ASN A 237 -0.61 -1.95 -6.46
CA ASN A 237 -1.08 -2.04 -7.84
C ASN A 237 0.06 -1.82 -8.84
N LYS A 238 -0.26 -1.97 -10.13
CA LYS A 238 0.74 -1.82 -11.21
C LYS A 238 1.33 -0.41 -11.27
N ASN A 239 0.47 0.62 -11.18
CA ASN A 239 0.88 2.01 -11.38
C ASN A 239 0.91 2.83 -10.07
N TRP A 240 -0.11 2.67 -9.22
CA TRP A 240 -0.23 3.40 -7.97
C TRP A 240 -0.60 2.50 -6.80
N ASP A 241 0.18 2.56 -5.74
CA ASP A 241 -0.13 1.88 -4.50
C ASP A 241 -1.06 2.75 -3.63
N THR A 242 -1.98 2.09 -2.92
CA THR A 242 -2.88 2.74 -1.98
C THR A 242 -2.26 2.68 -0.58
N TRP A 243 -2.16 3.84 0.06
CA TRP A 243 -1.65 3.98 1.41
C TRP A 243 -2.75 4.53 2.32
N THR A 244 -2.88 3.97 3.52
CA THR A 244 -3.87 4.39 4.51
C THR A 244 -3.19 5.05 5.69
N SER A 245 -3.82 6.11 6.22
CA SER A 245 -3.36 6.77 7.43
C SER A 245 -3.44 5.82 8.63
N LEU A 246 -2.41 5.80 9.46
CA LEU A 246 -2.42 5.20 10.80
C LEU A 246 -3.00 6.17 11.84
N ASP A 247 -2.97 7.46 11.52
CA ASP A 247 -3.37 8.53 12.41
C ASP A 247 -4.81 8.96 12.11
N GLU A 248 -5.63 9.09 13.15
CA GLU A 248 -7.06 9.44 13.07
C GLU A 248 -7.36 10.87 13.54
N PHE A 249 -6.35 11.63 13.94
CA PHE A 249 -6.56 12.98 14.43
C PHE A 249 -6.86 13.97 13.28
N GLU A 250 -7.48 15.08 13.64
CA GLU A 250 -7.97 16.07 12.70
C GLU A 250 -6.99 17.24 12.56
N PHE A 251 -6.96 17.84 11.37
CA PHE A 251 -6.34 19.14 11.16
C PHE A 251 -7.36 20.20 10.78
N ASN A 252 -6.99 21.45 11.06
CA ASN A 252 -7.81 22.63 10.75
C ASN A 252 -7.23 23.40 9.58
N LEU A 253 -8.09 23.88 8.69
CA LEU A 253 -7.73 24.80 7.62
C LEU A 253 -8.24 26.21 7.94
N ASN A 254 -7.33 27.17 8.06
CA ASN A 254 -7.72 28.59 8.21
C ASN A 254 -7.74 29.33 6.88
N ASN A 255 -7.11 28.77 5.86
CA ASN A 255 -7.06 29.30 4.51
C ASN A 255 -7.07 28.16 3.50
N LYS A 256 -7.10 28.52 2.22
CA LYS A 256 -7.12 27.55 1.12
C LYS A 256 -5.74 26.96 0.79
N ASN A 257 -4.67 27.41 1.42
CA ASN A 257 -3.31 27.03 1.04
C ASN A 257 -2.80 25.89 1.93
N LEU A 258 -2.31 24.84 1.29
CA LEU A 258 -1.68 23.70 1.94
C LEU A 258 -0.29 23.48 1.36
N ASN A 259 0.67 23.19 2.23
CA ASN A 259 1.95 22.63 1.83
C ASN A 259 2.02 21.17 2.28
N LEU A 260 2.44 20.28 1.38
CA LEU A 260 2.56 18.84 1.60
C LEU A 260 4.00 18.40 1.37
N ILE A 261 4.60 17.75 2.36
CA ILE A 261 5.95 17.18 2.29
C ILE A 261 5.92 15.73 2.76
N PHE A 262 6.58 14.84 2.02
CA PHE A 262 6.69 13.43 2.37
C PHE A 262 8.10 13.05 2.77
N TYR A 263 8.20 12.26 3.84
CA TYR A 263 9.43 11.71 4.39
C TYR A 263 9.31 10.19 4.48
N ASP A 264 10.45 9.51 4.42
CA ASP A 264 10.54 8.08 4.62
C ASP A 264 10.56 7.72 6.11
N ILE A 265 10.80 6.44 6.42
CA ILE A 265 10.90 5.94 7.80
C ILE A 265 12.09 6.52 8.58
N ASN A 266 13.13 7.00 7.89
CA ASN A 266 14.31 7.61 8.49
C ASN A 266 14.16 9.13 8.69
N ASN A 267 13.00 9.70 8.30
CA ASN A 267 12.74 11.14 8.18
C ASN A 267 13.55 11.84 7.07
N ASP A 268 14.05 11.09 6.09
CA ASP A 268 14.64 11.68 4.89
C ASP A 268 13.54 12.06 3.90
N LEU A 269 13.74 13.15 3.15
CA LEU A 269 12.79 13.55 2.11
C LEU A 269 12.69 12.47 1.04
N ILE A 270 11.47 12.02 0.76
CA ILE A 270 11.23 11.06 -0.32
C ILE A 270 11.50 11.73 -1.66
N ASP A 271 12.38 11.13 -2.46
CA ASP A 271 12.54 11.52 -3.86
C ASP A 271 11.39 10.95 -4.70
N LEU A 272 10.46 11.81 -5.10
CA LEU A 272 9.37 11.48 -6.02
C LEU A 272 9.75 11.79 -7.48
N GLY A 273 10.93 12.39 -7.71
CA GLY A 273 11.41 12.86 -9.00
C GLY A 273 10.92 14.27 -9.38
N TYR A 274 11.16 14.62 -10.64
CA TYR A 274 10.89 15.93 -11.21
C TYR A 274 10.07 15.79 -12.50
N ASP A 275 9.10 16.68 -12.68
CA ASP A 275 8.39 16.83 -13.95
C ASP A 275 9.10 17.83 -14.88
N ASN A 276 8.42 18.25 -15.95
CA ASN A 276 8.94 19.16 -16.97
C ASN A 276 9.99 18.50 -17.89
N ILE A 277 9.73 17.25 -18.29
CA ILE A 277 10.61 16.49 -19.18
C ILE A 277 10.61 17.15 -20.56
N LYS A 278 11.73 17.76 -20.94
CA LYS A 278 11.86 18.48 -22.22
C LYS A 278 11.88 17.53 -23.41
N ILE A 279 11.11 17.86 -24.44
CA ILE A 279 11.23 17.28 -25.78
C ILE A 279 12.34 18.05 -26.50
N ILE A 280 13.44 17.37 -26.83
CA ILE A 280 14.60 17.95 -27.53
C ILE A 280 14.29 18.07 -29.03
N SER A 281 13.71 17.03 -29.60
CA SER A 281 13.38 16.97 -31.01
C SER A 281 12.25 15.96 -31.24
N TYR A 282 11.65 16.00 -32.41
CA TYR A 282 10.61 15.05 -32.79
C TYR A 282 10.64 14.78 -34.30
N ASN A 283 10.24 13.56 -34.67
CA ASN A 283 9.92 13.22 -36.05
C ASN A 283 8.41 13.07 -36.18
N LYS A 284 7.82 13.69 -37.20
CA LYS A 284 6.40 13.58 -37.51
C LYS A 284 6.21 12.77 -38.79
N GLU A 285 5.34 11.79 -38.74
CA GLU A 285 4.87 11.04 -39.90
C GLU A 285 3.33 11.14 -39.95
N THR A 286 2.76 11.45 -41.10
CA THR A 286 1.30 11.47 -41.28
C THR A 286 0.89 10.26 -42.10
N LYS A 287 0.06 9.39 -41.51
CA LYS A 287 -0.45 8.17 -42.16
C LYS A 287 -1.92 7.97 -41.83
N ASN A 288 -2.74 7.65 -42.83
CA ASN A 288 -4.18 7.39 -42.68
C ASN A 288 -4.90 8.50 -41.88
N ASP A 289 -4.63 9.77 -42.22
CA ASP A 289 -5.14 10.96 -41.53
C ASP A 289 -4.70 11.16 -40.07
N TYR A 290 -3.83 10.32 -39.53
CA TYR A 290 -3.28 10.49 -38.18
C TYR A 290 -1.85 11.01 -38.21
N ASN A 291 -1.51 11.83 -37.21
CA ASN A 291 -0.14 12.28 -36.99
C ASN A 291 0.53 11.36 -35.96
N TYR A 292 1.58 10.68 -36.39
CA TYR A 292 2.46 9.90 -35.54
C TYR A 292 3.68 10.76 -35.20
N PHE A 293 4.00 10.84 -33.91
CA PHE A 293 5.18 11.55 -33.45
C PHE A 293 6.11 10.59 -32.74
N LYS A 294 7.38 10.57 -33.16
CA LYS A 294 8.47 10.03 -32.37
C LYS A 294 9.13 11.18 -31.63
N LEU A 295 9.03 11.20 -30.31
CA LEU A 295 9.57 12.25 -29.46
C LEU A 295 10.91 11.82 -28.89
N PHE A 296 11.90 12.71 -28.91
CA PHE A 296 13.19 12.50 -28.28
C PHE A 296 13.28 13.38 -27.03
N LEU A 297 13.47 12.76 -25.87
CA LEU A 297 13.41 13.41 -24.57
C LEU A 297 14.81 13.68 -24.02
N ASN A 298 14.92 14.73 -23.21
CA ASN A 298 16.18 15.06 -22.54
C ASN A 298 16.57 13.99 -21.51
N LYS A 299 17.86 13.62 -21.48
CA LYS A 299 18.46 12.39 -20.92
C LYS A 299 18.33 12.18 -19.41
N ASN A 300 17.51 12.94 -18.69
CA ASN A 300 17.32 12.76 -17.26
C ASN A 300 16.35 11.59 -16.97
N LEU A 301 16.62 10.42 -17.54
CA LEU A 301 15.95 9.17 -17.19
C LEU A 301 16.56 8.63 -15.89
N ASN A 302 16.12 9.17 -14.76
CA ASN A 302 16.23 8.44 -13.50
C ASN A 302 15.18 7.32 -13.49
N ILE A 303 15.22 6.45 -12.47
CA ILE A 303 14.22 5.39 -12.20
C ILE A 303 12.78 5.91 -12.35
N PHE A 304 12.58 7.20 -12.05
CA PHE A 304 11.32 7.92 -12.11
C PHE A 304 10.77 8.23 -13.51
N ASN A 305 11.56 8.14 -14.59
CA ASN A 305 11.15 8.65 -15.91
C ASN A 305 11.03 7.57 -16.99
N ASN A 306 11.02 6.28 -16.62
CA ASN A 306 10.69 5.21 -17.55
C ASN A 306 9.23 5.30 -17.97
N PHE A 307 8.96 5.32 -19.27
CA PHE A 307 7.60 5.29 -19.81
C PHE A 307 7.10 3.85 -19.96
N ASN A 308 5.79 3.68 -19.92
CA ASN A 308 5.11 2.44 -20.28
C ASN A 308 4.25 2.62 -21.53
N ILE A 309 4.07 1.53 -22.28
CA ILE A 309 3.10 1.52 -23.38
C ILE A 309 1.69 1.73 -22.78
N TYR A 310 0.88 2.54 -23.47
CA TYR A 310 -0.44 3.01 -23.05
C TYR A 310 -0.47 3.93 -21.83
N GLU A 311 0.68 4.47 -21.43
CA GLU A 311 0.75 5.46 -20.37
C GLU A 311 0.17 6.80 -20.81
N ASN A 312 -0.63 7.42 -19.92
CA ASN A 312 -1.12 8.77 -20.12
C ASN A 312 -0.01 9.79 -19.82
N ILE A 313 0.11 10.78 -20.69
CA ILE A 313 1.02 11.93 -20.53
C ILE A 313 0.28 13.24 -20.80
N ILE A 314 0.76 14.32 -20.18
CA ILE A 314 0.38 15.68 -20.56
C ILE A 314 1.55 16.32 -21.27
N ILE A 315 1.30 16.83 -22.47
CA ILE A 315 2.25 17.62 -23.24
C ILE A 315 1.85 19.08 -23.07
N ASN A 316 2.77 19.91 -22.58
CA ASN A 316 2.62 21.36 -22.63
C ASN A 316 3.23 21.88 -23.93
N ALA A 317 2.36 22.17 -24.90
CA ALA A 317 2.73 22.75 -26.17
C ALA A 317 2.28 24.21 -26.22
N ASN A 318 3.22 25.15 -26.07
CA ASN A 318 2.95 26.60 -26.14
C ASN A 318 1.80 27.05 -25.20
N ASN A 319 1.89 26.68 -23.91
CA ASN A 319 0.87 26.93 -22.88
C ASN A 319 -0.48 26.23 -23.10
N LYS A 320 -0.57 25.32 -24.08
CA LYS A 320 -1.71 24.42 -24.23
C LYS A 320 -1.35 23.05 -23.66
N LEU A 321 -2.14 22.58 -22.69
CA LEU A 321 -2.02 21.24 -22.13
C LEU A 321 -2.79 20.25 -23.00
N ILE A 322 -2.10 19.29 -23.59
CA ILE A 322 -2.65 18.27 -24.48
C ILE A 322 -2.43 16.90 -23.82
N LYS A 323 -3.52 16.16 -23.60
CA LYS A 323 -3.45 14.79 -23.08
C LYS A 323 -3.21 13.82 -24.23
N GLN A 324 -2.21 12.96 -24.08
CA GLN A 324 -1.88 11.93 -25.06
C GLN A 324 -1.51 10.62 -24.38
N ASN A 325 -1.54 9.54 -25.16
CA ASN A 325 -1.09 8.24 -24.70
C ASN A 325 0.18 7.82 -25.44
N VAL A 326 1.11 7.21 -24.70
CA VAL A 326 2.27 6.56 -25.28
C VAL A 326 1.79 5.33 -26.04
N TYR A 327 1.98 5.34 -27.35
CA TYR A 327 1.60 4.23 -28.23
C TYR A 327 2.68 3.15 -28.31
N ASN A 328 3.95 3.56 -28.29
CA ASN A 328 5.07 2.65 -28.33
C ASN A 328 6.31 3.30 -27.69
N ILE A 329 7.31 2.51 -27.34
CA ILE A 329 8.59 2.96 -26.79
C ILE A 329 9.69 2.43 -27.69
N ASP A 330 10.70 3.26 -27.98
CA ASP A 330 11.85 2.80 -28.74
C ASP A 330 12.76 1.95 -27.84
N ASN A 331 12.72 0.64 -28.01
CA ASN A 331 13.57 -0.28 -27.25
C ASN A 331 15.07 -0.10 -27.56
N ASN A 332 15.43 0.54 -28.67
CA ASN A 332 16.82 0.81 -29.04
C ASN A 332 17.32 2.15 -28.45
N ASN A 333 16.40 3.03 -28.05
CA ASN A 333 16.71 4.32 -27.46
C ASN A 333 15.70 4.66 -26.36
N ASN A 334 16.07 4.35 -25.12
CA ASN A 334 15.25 4.54 -23.92
C ASN A 334 14.67 5.96 -23.76
N ASN A 335 15.20 6.95 -24.48
CA ASN A 335 14.78 8.34 -24.44
C ASN A 335 13.77 8.73 -25.50
N SER A 336 13.20 7.77 -26.23
CA SER A 336 12.21 8.09 -27.23
C SER A 336 10.94 7.30 -27.11
N ILE A 337 9.84 8.03 -27.24
CA ILE A 337 8.48 7.53 -27.13
C ILE A 337 7.73 7.88 -28.40
N TYR A 338 6.75 7.06 -28.73
CA TYR A 338 5.86 7.26 -29.85
C TYR A 338 4.48 7.63 -29.31
N ILE A 339 3.88 8.69 -29.88
CA ILE A 339 2.51 9.10 -29.59
C ILE A 339 1.72 9.22 -30.91
N ILE A 340 0.40 9.10 -30.80
CA ILE A 340 -0.51 9.29 -31.93
C ILE A 340 -1.45 10.44 -31.59
N ASP A 341 -1.42 11.50 -32.38
CA ASP A 341 -2.33 12.63 -32.24
C ASP A 341 -3.55 12.45 -33.15
N PHE A 342 -4.55 11.74 -32.62
CA PHE A 342 -5.81 11.48 -33.31
C PHE A 342 -6.62 12.75 -33.57
N LYS A 343 -6.46 13.79 -32.74
CA LYS A 343 -7.26 15.02 -32.79
C LYS A 343 -6.59 16.14 -33.59
N LYS A 344 -5.36 15.94 -34.08
CA LYS A 344 -4.55 16.95 -34.77
C LYS A 344 -4.39 18.22 -33.93
N GLU A 345 -4.27 18.07 -32.62
CA GLU A 345 -4.10 19.20 -31.70
C GLU A 345 -2.64 19.67 -31.61
N ILE A 346 -1.69 18.85 -32.07
CA ILE A 346 -0.25 19.09 -31.99
C ILE A 346 0.24 19.67 -33.32
N ASN A 347 0.49 20.98 -33.32
CA ASN A 347 1.00 21.71 -34.48
C ASN A 347 2.53 21.85 -34.47
N ASN A 348 3.11 22.17 -33.30
CA ASN A 348 4.54 22.32 -33.07
C ASN A 348 4.89 21.75 -31.69
N LEU A 349 6.05 21.10 -31.59
CA LEU A 349 6.59 20.55 -30.34
C LEU A 349 7.94 21.17 -29.94
N GLU A 350 8.32 22.30 -30.54
CA GLU A 350 9.45 23.10 -30.06
C GLU A 350 9.21 23.63 -28.64
N ASN A 351 10.23 23.57 -27.78
CA ASN A 351 10.19 24.01 -26.38
C ASN A 351 9.06 23.39 -25.54
N THR A 352 8.66 22.17 -25.88
CA THR A 352 7.58 21.47 -25.19
C THR A 352 8.09 20.55 -24.10
N THR A 353 7.26 20.38 -23.08
CA THR A 353 7.58 19.56 -21.92
C THR A 353 6.48 18.58 -21.62
N ILE A 354 6.86 17.46 -21.00
CA ILE A 354 5.98 16.35 -20.69
C ILE A 354 5.88 16.21 -19.17
N LEU A 355 4.67 15.96 -18.71
CA LEU A 355 4.36 15.42 -17.39
C LEU A 355 3.81 14.00 -17.55
N LYS A 356 4.30 13.08 -16.71
CA LYS A 356 3.88 11.67 -16.68
C LYS A 356 2.86 11.46 -15.57
N TYR A 357 1.71 10.87 -15.91
CA TYR A 357 0.62 10.69 -14.94
C TYR A 357 0.97 9.71 -13.82
N ASN A 358 1.56 8.55 -14.14
CA ASN A 358 1.78 7.48 -13.16
C ASN A 358 2.78 7.85 -12.06
N ASP A 359 3.56 8.91 -12.25
CA ASP A 359 4.51 9.40 -11.24
C ASP A 359 3.91 10.45 -10.31
N GLN A 360 2.66 10.87 -10.56
CA GLN A 360 1.95 11.81 -9.72
C GLN A 360 1.31 11.08 -8.54
N PHE A 361 1.32 11.72 -7.37
CA PHE A 361 0.55 11.26 -6.21
C PHE A 361 -0.80 11.98 -6.10
N THR A 362 -1.71 11.34 -5.35
CA THR A 362 -3.04 11.88 -5.02
C THR A 362 -3.36 11.64 -3.55
N LEU A 363 -3.82 12.66 -2.85
CA LEU A 363 -4.27 12.60 -1.45
C LEU A 363 -5.78 12.83 -1.38
N ILE A 364 -6.48 11.90 -0.75
CA ILE A 364 -7.92 11.99 -0.46
C ILE A 364 -8.08 12.49 0.97
N ILE A 365 -8.82 13.57 1.15
CA ILE A 365 -9.11 14.16 2.46
C ILE A 365 -10.60 14.09 2.71
N LYS A 366 -10.97 13.49 3.84
CA LYS A 366 -12.33 13.54 4.38
C LYS A 366 -12.51 14.81 5.17
N TYR A 367 -13.73 15.36 5.14
CA TYR A 367 -14.09 16.52 5.92
C TYR A 367 -15.56 16.47 6.36
N TYR A 368 -15.83 17.08 7.51
CA TYR A 368 -17.16 17.11 8.10
C TYR A 368 -17.31 18.38 8.96
N ILE A 369 -18.55 18.81 9.22
CA ILE A 369 -18.85 20.04 9.97
C ILE A 369 -18.49 19.80 11.44
N LYS A 370 -17.77 20.76 12.04
CA LYS A 370 -17.35 20.75 13.45
C LYS A 370 -18.49 20.52 14.44
#